data_AF-X0WCK3-F1
#
_entry.id   AF-X0WCK3-F1
#
_cell.length_a   1.000
_cell.length_b   1.000
_cell.length_c   1.000
_cell.angle_alpha   90.00
_cell.angle_beta   90.00
_cell.angle_gamma   90.00
#
_symmetry.space_group_name_H-M   'P 1'
#
loop_
_entity.id
_entity.type
_entity.pdbx_description
1 polymer ?
#
loop_
_entity_poly.entity_id
_entity_poly.type
_entity_poly.pdbx_seq_one_letter_code
_entity_poly.pdbx_strand_id
1 'polypeptide(L)'
;AFMMAGLPGETWETIERDKQFLIETQPDKAPQGLFMPYPKCDIFKNPEKYGVKILSKDWSKYFKRYPTHSVIETDQCSSDELTEHYNHLRKYILSDKWRNG
;
A
#
# COMPACT_ATOMS: atom_id res chain seq x y z
N ALA A 1 -0.92 -4.23 -15.01
CA ALA A 1 -1.36 -4.67 -13.67
C ALA A 1 -1.66 -3.46 -12.80
N PHE A 2 -2.47 -3.59 -11.74
CA PHE A 2 -2.62 -2.54 -10.73
C PHE A 2 -1.98 -3.05 -9.44
N MET A 3 -1.07 -2.25 -8.86
CA MET A 3 -0.35 -2.60 -7.63
C MET A 3 -0.98 -1.90 -6.43
N MET A 4 -0.95 -2.53 -5.26
CA MET A 4 -1.42 -1.94 -4.02
C MET A 4 -0.40 -2.20 -2.92
N ALA A 5 -0.13 -1.19 -2.11
CA ALA A 5 0.65 -1.31 -0.88
C ALA A 5 -0.17 -0.74 0.30
N GLY A 6 0.30 -0.95 1.53
CA GLY A 6 -0.32 -0.56 2.79
C GLY A 6 -1.46 -1.46 3.25
N LEU A 7 -1.56 -2.69 2.73
CA LEU A 7 -2.65 -3.61 3.09
C LEU A 7 -2.46 -4.21 4.50
N PRO A 8 -3.55 -4.61 5.18
CA PRO A 8 -3.45 -5.43 6.39
C PRO A 8 -2.73 -6.73 6.08
N GLY A 9 -1.68 -7.05 6.85
CA GLY A 9 -0.83 -8.23 6.62
C GLY A 9 0.41 -7.98 5.76
N GLU A 10 0.61 -6.76 5.28
CA GLU A 10 1.77 -6.41 4.43
C GLU A 10 3.08 -6.42 5.23
N THR A 11 4.12 -6.97 4.61
CA THR A 11 5.49 -7.01 5.14
C THR A 11 6.51 -6.66 4.06
N TRP A 12 7.76 -6.41 4.44
CA TRP A 12 8.85 -6.19 3.47
C TRP A 12 9.04 -7.37 2.51
N GLU A 13 8.85 -8.61 2.96
CA GLU A 13 8.90 -9.79 2.10
C GLU A 13 7.81 -9.76 1.02
N THR A 14 6.60 -9.32 1.38
CA THR A 14 5.51 -9.18 0.40
C THR A 14 5.78 -8.06 -0.61
N ILE A 15 6.45 -6.98 -0.21
CA ILE A 15 6.90 -5.93 -1.14
C ILE A 15 7.95 -6.44 -2.12
N GLU A 16 8.89 -7.28 -1.69
CA GLU A 16 9.83 -7.93 -2.62
C GLU A 16 9.11 -8.92 -3.55
N ARG A 17 8.09 -9.64 -3.06
CA ARG A 17 7.24 -10.51 -3.90
C ARG A 17 6.52 -9.70 -4.98
N ASP A 18 6.02 -8.51 -4.66
CA ASP A 18 5.39 -7.60 -5.63
C ASP A 18 6.37 -7.16 -6.73
N LYS A 19 7.64 -6.92 -6.40
CA LYS A 19 8.67 -6.63 -7.41
C LYS A 19 8.93 -7.82 -8.32
N GLN A 20 9.01 -9.03 -7.76
CA GLN A 20 9.16 -10.25 -8.56
C GLN A 20 7.97 -10.46 -9.48
N PHE A 21 6.74 -10.21 -9.00
CA PHE A 21 5.55 -10.25 -9.83
C PHE A 21 5.66 -9.31 -11.04
N LEU A 22 6.19 -8.09 -10.87
CA LEU A 22 6.39 -7.15 -11.98
C LEU A 22 7.42 -7.67 -13.01
N ILE A 23 8.51 -8.27 -12.56
CA ILE A 23 9.54 -8.87 -13.42
C ILE A 23 8.96 -10.06 -14.20
N GLU A 24 8.26 -10.95 -13.51
CA GLU A 24 7.72 -12.19 -14.10
C GLU A 24 6.59 -11.91 -15.11
N THR A 25 5.74 -10.93 -14.83
CA THR A 25 4.52 -10.70 -15.63
C THR A 25 4.65 -9.60 -16.68
N GLN A 26 5.68 -8.75 -16.62
CA GLN A 26 5.96 -7.69 -17.59
C GLN A 26 4.72 -6.89 -18.03
N PRO A 27 3.91 -6.33 -17.10
CA PRO A 27 2.72 -5.59 -17.50
C PRO A 27 3.09 -4.32 -18.27
N ASP A 28 2.25 -3.85 -19.21
CA ASP A 28 2.53 -2.60 -19.93
C ASP A 28 2.63 -1.38 -18.99
N LYS A 29 1.82 -1.38 -17.93
CA LYS A 29 1.76 -0.34 -16.89
C LYS A 29 1.52 -0.96 -15.52
N ALA A 30 2.03 -0.30 -14.49
CA ALA A 30 1.88 -0.68 -13.08
C ALA A 30 1.48 0.54 -12.21
N PRO A 31 0.31 1.18 -12.42
CA PRO A 31 -0.20 2.15 -11.46
C PRO A 31 -0.31 1.54 -10.06
N GLN A 32 0.06 2.32 -9.05
CA GLN A 32 0.07 1.88 -7.66
C GLN A 32 -0.91 2.69 -6.79
N GLY A 33 -1.71 2.01 -5.97
CA GLY A 33 -2.50 2.58 -4.89
C GLY A 33 -1.84 2.42 -3.52
N LEU A 34 -2.16 3.32 -2.58
CA LEU A 34 -2.02 3.05 -1.15
C LEU A 34 -3.40 2.67 -0.62
N PHE A 35 -3.48 1.61 0.17
CA PHE A 35 -4.72 1.16 0.77
C PHE A 35 -5.31 2.22 1.72
N MET A 36 -6.63 2.39 1.64
CA MET A 36 -7.40 3.33 2.46
C MET A 36 -8.71 2.66 2.90
N PRO A 37 -9.03 2.60 4.21
CA PRO A 37 -10.28 2.02 4.69
C PRO A 37 -11.44 3.01 4.49
N TYR A 38 -12.03 3.02 3.31
CA TYR A 38 -13.11 3.95 3.00
C TYR A 38 -14.36 3.75 3.87
N PRO A 39 -15.13 4.82 4.16
CA PRO A 39 -16.31 4.72 4.99
C PRO A 39 -17.33 3.75 4.39
N LYS A 40 -18.03 3.05 5.28
CA LYS A 40 -19.01 1.99 4.97
C LYS A 40 -18.44 0.65 4.50
N CYS A 41 -17.15 0.55 4.14
CA CYS A 41 -16.49 -0.74 3.92
C CYS A 41 -16.45 -1.57 5.22
N ASP A 42 -16.38 -2.90 5.11
CA ASP A 42 -16.39 -3.78 6.29
C ASP A 42 -15.21 -3.49 7.22
N ILE A 43 -14.01 -3.34 6.66
CA ILE A 43 -12.79 -2.97 7.39
C ILE A 43 -12.86 -1.60 8.08
N PHE A 44 -13.68 -0.67 7.58
CA PHE A 44 -13.90 0.60 8.25
C PHE A 44 -14.86 0.44 9.44
N LYS A 45 -15.85 -0.44 9.32
CA LYS A 45 -16.85 -0.71 10.36
C LYS A 45 -16.31 -1.61 11.48
N ASN A 46 -15.46 -2.57 11.10
CA ASN A 46 -14.95 -3.64 11.95
C ASN A 46 -13.41 -3.73 11.80
N PRO A 47 -12.64 -2.66 12.06
CA PRO A 47 -11.19 -2.64 11.80
C PRO A 47 -10.41 -3.70 12.60
N GLU A 48 -10.86 -4.03 13.81
CA GLU A 48 -10.29 -5.07 14.67
C GLU A 48 -10.33 -6.47 14.06
N LYS A 49 -11.36 -6.77 13.25
CA LYS A 49 -11.47 -8.05 12.51
C LYS A 49 -10.29 -8.28 11.55
N TYR A 50 -9.64 -7.20 11.14
CA TYR A 50 -8.54 -7.20 10.18
C TYR A 50 -7.19 -6.87 10.83
N GLY A 51 -7.11 -6.76 12.16
CA GLY A 51 -5.88 -6.34 12.85
C GLY A 51 -5.45 -4.92 12.47
N VAL A 52 -6.43 -4.03 12.29
CA VAL A 52 -6.23 -2.66 11.80
C VAL A 52 -6.70 -1.64 12.84
N LYS A 53 -5.97 -0.53 12.93
CA LYS A 53 -6.37 0.65 13.70
C LYS A 53 -6.40 1.87 12.79
N ILE A 54 -7.57 2.50 12.68
CA ILE A 54 -7.77 3.70 11.85
C ILE A 54 -7.34 4.94 12.64
N LEU A 55 -6.32 5.64 12.14
CA LEU A 55 -5.68 6.77 12.84
C LEU A 55 -6.42 8.10 12.68
N SER A 56 -7.20 8.25 11.62
CA SER A 56 -7.91 9.50 11.34
C SER A 56 -9.24 9.26 10.65
N LYS A 57 -10.23 10.10 10.99
CA LYS A 57 -11.51 10.22 10.25
C LYS A 57 -11.58 11.51 9.44
N ASP A 58 -10.47 12.25 9.35
CA ASP A 58 -10.34 13.41 8.47
C ASP A 58 -10.19 12.93 7.03
N TRP A 59 -11.28 13.02 6.27
CA TRP A 59 -11.37 12.56 4.89
C TRP A 59 -10.39 13.27 3.95
N SER A 60 -9.90 14.47 4.32
CA SER A 60 -8.90 15.16 3.52
C SER A 60 -7.58 14.37 3.43
N LYS A 61 -7.30 13.50 4.41
CA LYS A 61 -6.10 12.64 4.48
C LYS A 61 -6.23 11.33 3.68
N TYR A 62 -7.44 10.96 3.27
CA TYR A 62 -7.71 9.74 2.51
C TYR A 62 -7.47 9.92 1.00
N PHE A 63 -7.33 11.17 0.57
CA PHE A 63 -6.92 11.47 -0.79
C PHE A 63 -5.41 11.29 -0.92
N LYS A 64 -5.00 10.61 -1.99
CA LYS A 64 -3.60 10.42 -2.36
C LYS A 64 -2.97 11.76 -2.76
N ARG A 65 -2.51 12.53 -1.77
CA ARG A 65 -1.72 13.76 -1.94
C ARG A 65 -0.25 13.44 -1.74
N TYR A 66 0.65 14.28 -2.25
CA TYR A 66 2.08 14.17 -1.97
C TYR A 66 2.47 15.18 -0.88
N PRO A 67 3.16 14.77 0.21
CA PRO A 67 3.49 13.39 0.56
C PRO A 67 2.25 12.56 0.92
N THR A 68 2.25 11.29 0.54
CA THR A 68 1.19 10.32 0.87
C THR A 68 1.55 9.67 2.18
N HIS A 69 0.56 9.48 3.05
CA HIS A 69 0.70 8.81 4.34
C HIS A 69 -0.41 7.78 4.50
N SER A 70 -0.08 6.63 5.09
CA SER A 70 -1.09 5.70 5.58
C SER A 70 -1.96 6.40 6.64
N VAL A 71 -3.22 6.00 6.69
CA VAL A 71 -4.17 6.44 7.73
C VAL A 71 -4.51 5.29 8.68
N ILE A 72 -3.75 4.19 8.60
CA ILE A 72 -3.92 3.01 9.41
C ILE A 72 -2.60 2.54 10.02
N GLU A 73 -2.72 1.86 11.15
CA GLU A 73 -1.71 0.93 11.68
C GLU A 73 -2.26 -0.49 11.57
N THR A 74 -1.36 -1.46 11.55
CA THR A 74 -1.69 -2.89 11.64
C THR A 74 -0.98 -3.50 12.84
N ASP A 75 -1.28 -4.76 13.15
CA ASP A 75 -0.57 -5.51 14.20
C ASP A 75 0.94 -5.67 13.90
N GLN A 76 1.34 -5.59 12.62
CA GLN A 76 2.71 -5.85 12.17
C GLN A 76 3.48 -4.58 11.81
N CYS A 77 2.81 -3.55 11.31
CA CYS A 77 3.43 -2.35 10.78
C CYS A 77 2.74 -1.08 11.29
N SER A 78 3.58 -0.11 11.64
CA SER A 78 3.14 1.26 11.91
C SER A 78 2.64 1.95 10.62
N SER A 79 1.91 3.05 10.77
CA SER A 79 1.50 3.88 9.64
C SER A 79 2.68 4.39 8.82
N ASP A 80 3.79 4.74 9.48
CA ASP A 80 5.00 5.20 8.80
C ASP A 80 5.67 4.07 8.03
N GLU A 81 5.74 2.86 8.60
CA GLU A 81 6.28 1.70 7.92
C GLU A 81 5.45 1.29 6.68
N LEU A 82 4.12 1.28 6.78
CA LEU A 82 3.25 1.07 5.61
C LEU A 82 3.44 2.17 4.54
N THR A 83 3.71 3.39 4.98
CA THR A 83 4.04 4.51 4.08
C THR A 83 5.38 4.28 3.38
N GLU A 84 6.37 3.74 4.09
CA GLU A 84 7.67 3.37 3.54
C GLU A 84 7.56 2.22 2.54
N HIS A 85 6.80 1.15 2.83
CA HIS A 85 6.50 0.07 1.90
C HIS A 85 5.95 0.60 0.58
N TYR A 86 4.91 1.45 0.66
CA TYR A 86 4.32 2.09 -0.50
C TYR A 86 5.34 2.92 -1.29
N ASN A 87 6.13 3.76 -0.62
CA ASN A 87 7.12 4.61 -1.27
C ASN A 87 8.25 3.79 -1.91
N HIS A 88 8.66 2.71 -1.27
CA HIS A 88 9.69 1.81 -1.74
C HIS A 88 9.27 1.12 -3.04
N LEU A 89 8.09 0.49 -3.05
CA LEU A 89 7.52 -0.12 -4.26
C LEU A 89 7.31 0.93 -5.36
N ARG A 90 6.85 2.13 -5.00
CA ARG A 90 6.65 3.22 -5.98
C ARG A 90 7.93 3.65 -6.64
N LYS A 91 9.00 3.84 -5.87
CA LYS A 91 10.32 4.19 -6.39
C LYS A 91 10.85 3.11 -7.33
N TYR A 92 10.63 1.84 -6.99
CA TYR A 92 11.00 0.72 -7.86
C TYR A 92 10.21 0.73 -9.18
N ILE A 93 8.89 0.85 -9.13
CA ILE A 93 8.02 0.93 -10.32
C ILE A 93 8.46 2.07 -11.24
N LEU A 94 8.68 3.27 -10.69
CA LEU A 94 9.07 4.46 -11.46
C LEU A 94 10.50 4.42 -11.99
N SER A 95 11.34 3.54 -11.46
CA SER A 95 12.70 3.35 -11.99
C SER A 95 12.74 2.53 -13.27
N ASP A 96 11.62 1.90 -13.66
CA ASP A 96 11.49 0.97 -14.78
C ASP A 96 12.49 -0.21 -14.78
N LYS A 97 13.19 -0.44 -13.66
CA LYS A 97 14.15 -1.54 -13.50
C LYS A 97 13.54 -2.92 -13.75
N TRP A 98 12.25 -3.07 -13.48
CA TRP A 98 11.50 -4.30 -13.69
C TRP A 98 11.27 -4.64 -15.16
N ARG A 99 11.43 -3.70 -16.10
CA ARG A 99 11.24 -3.92 -17.55
C ARG A 99 12.45 -4.55 -18.25
N ASN A 100 13.62 -4.49 -17.60
CA ASN A 100 14.89 -4.97 -18.16
C ASN A 100 15.43 -6.19 -17.41
N GLY A 101 14.60 -6.78 -16.53
CA GLY A 101 14.92 -7.96 -15.73
C GLY A 101 14.53 -9.25 -16.43
#